data_AF-A0A6G1FU64-F1
#
_entry.id   AF-A0A6G1FU64-F1
#
_cell.length_a   1.000
_cell.length_b   1.000
_cell.length_c   1.000
_cell.angle_alpha   90.00
_cell.angle_beta   90.00
_cell.angle_gamma   90.00
#
_symmetry.space_group_name_H-M   'P 1'
#
loop_
_entity.id
_entity.type
_entity.pdbx_description
1 polymer ?
#
loop_
_entity_poly.entity_id
_entity_poly.type
_entity_poly.pdbx_seq_one_letter_code
_entity_poly.pdbx_strand_id
1 'polypeptide(L)'
;MAEESPDYKTLYFEEQSRRQEEQRRWQEEQRRWQEEQRRREEAERAQEQAEFSTRKSTLPEYLDACHNYLHSGLTVQTDATRSTRGDPANANNKLRAEKLLE
;
A
#
# COMPACT_ATOMS: atom_id res chain seq x y z
N MET A 1 10.51 -37.48 66.56
CA MET A 1 9.55 -36.87 65.64
C MET A 1 10.31 -36.63 64.36
N ALA A 2 10.31 -37.60 63.44
CA ALA A 2 10.92 -37.41 62.13
C ALA A 2 9.89 -36.65 61.31
N GLU A 3 10.04 -35.32 61.26
CA GLU A 3 9.22 -34.49 60.39
C GLU A 3 9.44 -34.96 58.96
N GLU A 4 8.35 -35.34 58.28
CA GLU A 4 8.33 -35.74 56.89
C GLU A 4 8.87 -34.55 56.07
N SER A 5 10.18 -34.61 55.80
CA SER A 5 10.88 -33.60 55.03
C SER A 5 10.16 -33.46 53.68
N PRO A 6 9.74 -32.24 53.29
CA PRO A 6 9.07 -32.04 52.02
C PRO A 6 9.95 -32.61 50.90
N ASP A 7 9.34 -33.35 49.98
CA ASP A 7 10.05 -33.88 48.82
C ASP A 7 10.49 -32.71 47.95
N TYR A 8 11.71 -32.21 48.18
CA TYR A 8 12.27 -31.06 47.47
C TYR A 8 12.25 -31.23 45.95
N LYS A 9 12.20 -32.48 45.48
CA LYS A 9 12.09 -32.81 44.07
C LYS A 9 10.73 -32.39 43.50
N THR A 10 9.62 -32.64 44.21
CA THR A 10 8.28 -32.24 43.73
C THR A 10 8.12 -30.73 43.75
N LEU A 11 8.54 -30.07 44.82
CA LEU A 11 8.49 -28.60 44.94
C LEU A 11 9.29 -27.90 43.82
N TYR A 12 10.45 -28.45 43.45
CA TYR A 12 11.23 -27.91 42.33
C TYR A 12 10.49 -28.03 40.99
N PHE A 13 9.86 -29.17 40.71
CA PHE A 13 9.11 -29.36 39.47
C PHE A 13 7.83 -28.53 39.41
N GLU A 14 7.16 -28.31 40.53
CA GLU A 14 6.00 -27.41 40.63
C GLU A 14 6.39 -25.95 40.35
N GLU A 15 7.48 -25.46 40.95
CA GLU A 15 8.03 -24.13 40.67
C GLU A 15 8.43 -23.97 39.20
N GLN A 16 9.08 -24.97 38.60
CA GLN A 16 9.42 -24.94 37.17
C GLN A 16 8.17 -24.92 36.29
N SER A 17 7.13 -25.66 36.66
CA SER A 17 5.86 -25.71 35.93
C SER A 17 5.13 -24.38 36.02
N ARG A 18 5.10 -23.74 37.21
CA ARG A 18 4.49 -22.41 37.40
C ARG A 18 5.17 -21.36 36.53
N ARG A 19 6.50 -21.32 36.51
CA ARG A 19 7.27 -20.38 35.67
C ARG A 19 6.99 -20.57 34.18
N GLN A 20 6.86 -21.83 33.73
CA GLN A 20 6.51 -22.13 32.34
C GLN A 20 5.09 -21.69 32.00
N GLU A 21 4.13 -21.88 32.89
CA GLU A 21 2.76 -21.39 32.71
C GLU A 21 2.69 -19.86 32.67
N GLU A 22 3.40 -19.16 33.56
CA GLU A 22 3.47 -17.69 33.56
C GLU A 22 4.08 -17.18 32.26
N GLN A 23 5.16 -17.82 31.78
CA GLN A 23 5.79 -17.46 30.51
C GLN A 23 4.84 -17.70 29.32
N ARG A 24 4.08 -18.79 29.33
CA ARG A 24 3.06 -19.08 28.31
C ARG A 24 1.95 -18.05 28.31
N ARG A 25 1.42 -17.70 29.48
CA ARG A 25 0.39 -16.65 29.63
C ARG A 25 0.88 -15.32 29.09
N TRP A 26 2.10 -14.94 29.42
CA TRP A 26 2.71 -13.71 28.92
C TRP A 26 2.85 -13.73 27.39
N GLN A 27 3.30 -14.85 26.81
CA GLN A 27 3.40 -15.00 25.35
C GLN A 27 2.02 -14.96 24.67
N GLU A 28 1.01 -15.58 25.25
CA GLU A 28 -0.36 -15.54 24.73
C GLU A 28 -0.95 -14.13 24.79
N GLU A 29 -0.73 -13.41 25.88
CA GLU A 29 -1.16 -12.01 26.02
C GLU A 29 -0.47 -11.11 24.99
N GLN A 30 0.85 -11.28 24.81
CA GLN A 30 1.59 -10.56 23.78
C GLN A 30 1.08 -10.87 22.37
N ARG A 31 0.77 -12.13 22.07
CA ARG A 31 0.19 -12.52 20.77
C ARG A 31 -1.18 -11.89 20.56
N ARG A 32 -2.06 -11.93 21.56
CA ARG A 32 -3.38 -11.30 21.49
C ARG A 32 -3.28 -9.80 21.26
N TRP A 33 -2.35 -9.14 21.96
CA TRP A 33 -2.12 -7.71 21.79
C TRP A 33 -1.64 -7.39 20.37
N GLN A 34 -0.67 -8.15 19.83
CA GLN A 34 -0.20 -7.97 18.46
C GLN A 34 -1.29 -8.24 17.42
N GLU A 35 -2.11 -9.26 17.61
CA GLU A 35 -3.22 -9.58 16.72
C GLU A 35 -4.28 -8.46 16.74
N GLU A 36 -4.59 -7.91 17.92
CA GLU A 36 -5.51 -6.79 18.03
C GLU A 36 -4.96 -5.53 17.35
N GLN A 37 -3.67 -5.22 17.53
CA GLN A 37 -3.03 -4.10 16.83
C GLN A 37 -3.10 -4.28 15.32
N ARG A 38 -2.74 -5.46 14.81
CA ARG A 38 -2.83 -5.77 13.37
C ARG A 38 -4.24 -5.62 12.84
N ARG A 39 -5.25 -6.09 13.59
CA ARG A 39 -6.65 -5.97 13.18
C ARG A 39 -7.10 -4.50 13.14
N ARG A 40 -6.63 -3.67 14.07
CA ARG A 40 -6.91 -2.22 14.08
C ARG A 40 -6.25 -1.54 12.88
N GLU A 41 -4.98 -1.80 12.63
CA GLU A 41 -4.25 -1.26 11.47
C GLU A 41 -4.90 -1.68 10.15
N GLU A 42 -5.30 -2.95 10.01
CA GLU A 42 -5.97 -3.42 8.78
C GLU A 42 -7.33 -2.76 8.59
N ALA A 43 -8.11 -2.58 9.66
CA ALA A 43 -9.39 -1.89 9.61
C ALA A 43 -9.22 -0.41 9.22
N GLU A 44 -8.23 0.28 9.78
CA GLU A 44 -7.91 1.67 9.44
C GLU A 44 -7.51 1.80 7.97
N ARG A 45 -6.59 0.95 7.50
CA ARG A 45 -6.17 0.95 6.09
C ARG A 45 -7.32 0.62 5.13
N ALA A 46 -8.25 -0.25 5.53
CA ALA A 46 -9.43 -0.54 4.73
C ALA A 46 -10.38 0.67 4.66
N GLN A 47 -10.56 1.39 5.77
CA GLN A 47 -11.34 2.63 5.81
C GLN A 47 -10.70 3.72 4.94
N GLU A 48 -9.41 3.97 5.08
CA GLU A 48 -8.68 4.96 4.27
C GLU A 48 -8.79 4.66 2.77
N GLN A 49 -8.65 3.39 2.37
CA GLN A 49 -8.79 3.00 0.96
C GLN A 49 -10.22 3.20 0.45
N ALA A 50 -11.22 2.88 1.27
CA ALA A 50 -12.62 3.11 0.92
C ALA A 50 -12.93 4.61 0.78
N GLU A 51 -12.42 5.44 1.68
CA GLU A 51 -12.54 6.90 1.60
C GLU A 51 -11.81 7.46 0.38
N PHE A 52 -10.58 7.02 0.12
CA PHE A 52 -9.83 7.43 -1.07
C PHE A 52 -10.59 7.10 -2.36
N SER A 53 -11.19 5.91 -2.44
CA SER A 53 -11.91 5.46 -3.64
C SER A 53 -13.26 6.16 -3.83
N THR A 54 -13.92 6.58 -2.75
CA THR A 54 -15.23 7.25 -2.79
C THR A 54 -15.13 8.77 -2.82
N ARG A 55 -14.00 9.33 -2.41
CA ARG A 55 -13.73 10.76 -2.48
C ARG A 55 -13.67 11.21 -3.94
N LYS A 56 -14.23 12.38 -4.19
CA LYS A 56 -14.08 13.06 -5.49
C LYS A 56 -12.62 13.42 -5.68
N SER A 57 -12.01 12.94 -6.76
CA SER A 57 -10.67 13.36 -7.15
C SER A 57 -10.65 14.87 -7.39
N THR A 58 -9.54 15.50 -7.03
CA THR A 58 -9.32 16.89 -7.41
C THR A 58 -8.89 16.96 -8.87
N LEU A 59 -9.12 18.10 -9.52
CA LEU A 59 -8.71 18.31 -10.91
C LEU A 59 -7.21 17.98 -11.17
N PRO A 60 -6.23 18.44 -10.35
CA PRO A 60 -4.84 18.11 -10.60
C PRO A 60 -4.53 16.61 -10.47
N GLU A 61 -5.08 15.91 -9.47
CA GLU A 61 -4.91 14.46 -9.31
C GLU A 61 -5.47 13.70 -10.51
N TYR A 62 -6.64 14.12 -11.02
CA TYR A 62 -7.24 13.51 -12.20
C TYR A 62 -6.38 13.73 -13.45
N LEU A 63 -5.89 14.95 -13.68
CA LEU A 63 -5.03 15.25 -14.83
C LEU A 63 -3.72 14.46 -14.77
N ASP A 64 -3.08 14.35 -13.60
CA ASP A 64 -1.89 13.54 -13.41
C ASP A 64 -2.17 12.06 -13.71
N ALA A 65 -3.30 11.52 -13.25
CA ALA A 65 -3.72 10.17 -13.59
C ALA A 65 -3.94 9.99 -15.10
N CYS A 66 -4.53 10.96 -15.80
CA CYS A 66 -4.65 10.91 -17.25
C CYS A 66 -3.27 10.89 -17.93
N HIS A 67 -2.32 11.70 -17.46
CA HIS A 67 -0.96 11.68 -17.96
C HIS A 67 -0.26 10.35 -17.69
N ASN A 68 -0.48 9.71 -16.55
CA ASN A 68 0.20 8.45 -16.23
C ASN A 68 -0.44 7.24 -16.94
N TYR A 69 -1.77 7.16 -16.98
CA TYR A 69 -2.47 5.95 -17.42
C TYR A 69 -3.07 6.01 -18.82
N LEU A 70 -3.37 7.22 -19.34
CA LEU A 70 -4.04 7.39 -20.63
C LEU A 70 -3.14 7.98 -21.71
N HIS A 71 -1.93 8.42 -21.38
CA HIS A 71 -1.01 8.90 -22.39
C HIS A 71 -0.62 7.75 -23.33
N SER A 72 -0.85 7.94 -24.63
CA SER A 72 -0.19 7.14 -25.65
C SER A 72 1.11 7.83 -26.00
N GLY A 73 2.23 7.11 -25.90
CA GLY A 73 3.53 7.64 -26.28
C GLY A 73 3.50 8.11 -27.73
N LEU A 74 3.65 9.41 -27.96
CA LEU A 74 3.85 9.95 -29.31
C LEU A 74 5.28 9.60 -29.72
N THR A 75 5.43 8.56 -30.53
CA THR A 75 6.73 8.20 -31.10
C THR A 75 6.95 9.03 -32.36
N VAL A 76 8.08 9.74 -32.42
CA VAL A 76 8.48 10.46 -33.62
C VAL A 76 8.81 9.43 -34.71
N GLN A 77 8.11 9.52 -35.83
CA GLN A 77 8.33 8.62 -36.96
C GLN A 77 9.66 8.98 -37.65
N THR A 78 10.68 8.15 -37.43
CA THR A 78 12.04 8.37 -37.96
C THR A 78 12.17 8.04 -39.44
N ASP A 79 11.28 7.18 -39.95
CA ASP A 79 11.21 6.86 -41.37
C ASP A 79 10.51 7.98 -42.14
N ALA A 80 11.32 8.83 -42.77
CA ALA A 80 10.88 9.93 -43.61
C ALA A 80 9.91 9.50 -44.73
N THR A 81 9.96 8.24 -45.19
CA THR A 81 9.09 7.77 -46.27
C THR A 81 7.64 7.59 -45.83
N ARG A 82 7.42 7.36 -44.54
CA ARG A 82 6.12 7.14 -43.91
C ARG A 82 5.64 8.36 -43.11
N SER A 83 6.45 9.42 -43.04
CA SER A 83 6.04 10.74 -42.56
C SER A 83 4.90 11.29 -43.43
N THR A 84 4.05 12.14 -42.85
CA THR A 84 3.00 12.85 -43.59
C THR A 84 3.64 13.63 -44.74
N ARG A 85 3.52 13.12 -45.96
CA ARG A 85 4.07 13.78 -47.14
C ARG A 85 3.22 14.99 -47.48
N GLY A 86 3.81 16.15 -47.30
CA GLY A 86 3.25 17.44 -47.69
C GLY A 86 4.30 18.50 -47.40
N ASP A 87 4.38 19.50 -48.27
CA ASP A 87 5.17 20.69 -47.94
C ASP A 87 4.59 21.29 -46.64
N PRO A 88 5.38 21.51 -45.57
CA PRO A 88 4.90 22.19 -44.37
C PRO A 88 4.35 23.58 -44.68
N ALA A 89 4.77 24.20 -45.79
CA ALA A 89 4.22 25.44 -46.33
C ALA A 89 2.98 25.24 -47.23
N ASN A 90 2.53 24.01 -47.47
CA ASN A 90 1.21 23.70 -48.06
C ASN A 90 0.10 23.91 -47.02
N ALA A 91 0.10 25.11 -46.43
CA ALA A 91 -0.92 25.60 -45.52
C ALA A 91 -1.85 26.60 -46.24
N ASN A 92 -1.60 26.90 -47.51
CA ASN A 92 -2.50 27.73 -48.32
C ASN A 92 -3.87 27.05 -48.41
N ASN A 93 -4.91 27.81 -48.09
CA ASN A 93 -6.32 27.38 -48.05
C ASN A 93 -6.68 26.26 -47.06
N LYS A 94 -5.82 25.96 -46.07
CA LYS A 94 -6.16 25.04 -44.97
C LYS A 94 -6.59 25.82 -43.73
N LEU A 95 -7.70 25.39 -43.11
CA LEU A 95 -8.15 25.94 -41.83
C LEU A 95 -7.11 25.64 -40.75
N ARG A 96 -6.59 26.68 -40.11
CA ARG A 96 -5.66 26.60 -38.97
C ARG A 96 -6.02 27.63 -37.93
N ALA A 97 -5.76 27.34 -36.66
CA ALA A 97 -5.94 28.31 -35.59
C ALA A 97 -5.02 29.52 -35.84
N GLU A 98 -5.56 30.73 -35.74
CA GLU A 98 -4.81 31.96 -36.00
C GLU A 98 -3.72 32.22 -34.97
N LYS A 99 -3.88 31.69 -33.75
CA LYS A 99 -2.92 31.80 -32.66
C LYS A 99 -2.90 30.52 -31.86
N LEU A 100 -1.69 30.03 -31.57
CA LEU A 100 -1.46 29.12 -30.45
C LEU A 100 -1.30 30.03 -29.23
N LEU A 101 -2.20 29.91 -28.26
CA LEU A 101 -2.08 30.63 -27.00
C LEU A 101 -1.02 29.90 -26.16
N GLU A 102 0.03 30.62 -25.76
CA GLU A 102 1.03 30.16 -24.77
C GLU A 102 0.42 29.98 -23.38
#